data_AF-A0A661HRP0-F1
#
_entry.id   AF-A0A661HRP0-F1
#
_cell.length_a   1.000
_cell.length_b   1.000
_cell.length_c   1.000
_cell.angle_alpha   90.00
_cell.angle_beta   90.00
_cell.angle_gamma   90.00
#
_symmetry.space_group_name_H-M   'P 1'
#
loop_
_entity.id
_entity.type
_entity.pdbx_description
1 polymer ?
#
loop_
_entity_poly.entity_id
_entity_poly.type
_entity_poly.pdbx_seq_one_letter_code
_entity_poly.pdbx_strand_id
1 'polypeptide(L)'
;MNFNPNAKTEKNNETDKDEISYEDMHPFLQKLIDKHHVYTKELNAFEEAIAMVESGKIDKEVDKKLRQFFAYFDEQIISYNEKGEKYLFSRITKNMPKDEDFSAIDFLETDRTKSIQMAAVTFNMLALFLRIPDEQSRFIILDVALKQAKELLELLRVHIYREGTMIFPYAQRNFSNEELNEIQQRSKS
;
A
#
# COMPACT_ATOMS: atom_id res chain seq x y z
N MET A 1 14.50 49.03 -29.50
CA MET A 1 14.02 47.86 -28.73
C MET A 1 15.09 46.80 -28.81
N ASN A 2 15.92 46.65 -27.78
CA ASN A 2 16.97 45.62 -27.72
C ASN A 2 16.46 44.47 -26.84
N PHE A 3 16.16 43.34 -27.48
CA PHE A 3 15.95 42.08 -26.78
C PHE A 3 17.31 41.59 -26.26
N ASN A 4 17.48 41.53 -24.95
CA ASN A 4 18.61 40.85 -24.31
C ASN A 4 18.21 39.39 -24.07
N PRO A 5 18.82 38.40 -24.75
CA PRO A 5 18.42 37.00 -24.62
C PRO A 5 19.05 36.31 -23.38
N ASN A 6 19.77 37.04 -22.52
CA ASN A 6 20.49 36.49 -21.36
C ASN A 6 19.90 36.92 -20.00
N ALA A 7 18.59 37.13 -19.91
CA ALA A 7 17.93 37.10 -18.61
C ALA A 7 17.98 35.65 -18.09
N LYS A 8 19.05 35.31 -17.37
CA LYS A 8 19.15 34.08 -16.58
C LYS A 8 17.97 34.04 -15.64
N THR A 9 16.93 33.30 -16.01
CA THR A 9 15.96 32.79 -15.06
C THR A 9 16.72 31.81 -14.19
N GLU A 10 17.08 32.26 -12.99
CA GLU A 10 17.36 31.36 -11.87
C GLU A 10 16.07 30.56 -11.62
N LYS A 11 15.92 29.46 -12.37
CA LYS A 11 15.10 28.34 -11.93
C LYS A 11 15.81 27.78 -10.72
N ASN A 12 15.38 28.19 -9.54
CA ASN A 12 15.51 27.36 -8.35
C ASN A 12 14.82 26.03 -8.68
N ASN A 13 15.61 25.04 -9.08
CA ASN A 13 15.15 23.67 -9.19
C ASN A 13 14.91 23.16 -7.76
N GLU A 14 13.70 23.37 -7.25
CA GLU A 14 13.17 22.76 -6.00
C GLU A 14 12.89 21.26 -6.16
N THR A 15 13.75 20.54 -6.89
CA THR A 15 13.57 19.10 -7.18
C THR A 15 14.81 18.26 -6.92
N ASP A 16 15.72 18.74 -6.08
CA ASP A 16 16.65 17.87 -5.33
C ASP A 16 16.16 17.83 -3.87
N LYS A 17 15.01 17.18 -3.63
CA LYS A 17 14.72 16.68 -2.28
C LYS A 17 15.60 15.45 -2.12
N ASP A 18 16.78 15.63 -1.53
CA ASP A 18 17.75 14.58 -1.22
C ASP A 18 17.03 13.26 -0.89
N GLU A 19 17.27 12.27 -1.75
CA GLU A 19 16.78 10.92 -1.57
C GLU A 19 17.37 10.39 -0.26
N ILE A 20 16.51 10.17 0.74
CA ILE A 20 16.98 9.68 2.04
C ILE A 20 17.20 8.18 1.89
N SER A 21 18.45 7.74 2.10
CA SER A 21 18.78 6.33 2.08
C SER A 21 18.02 5.59 3.19
N TYR A 22 17.72 4.30 2.97
CA TYR A 22 17.06 3.47 3.98
C TYR A 22 17.87 3.44 5.28
N GLU A 23 19.20 3.37 5.15
CA GLU A 23 20.17 3.30 6.23
C GLU A 23 20.14 4.53 7.13
N ASP A 24 19.84 5.70 6.56
CA ASP A 24 19.76 6.98 7.28
C ASP A 24 18.36 7.25 7.89
N MET A 25 17.36 6.39 7.61
CA MET A 25 16.03 6.54 8.19
C MET A 25 15.99 6.09 9.65
N HIS A 26 15.09 6.71 10.42
CA HIS A 26 14.85 6.30 11.79
C HIS A 26 14.40 4.83 11.87
N PRO A 27 14.84 4.04 12.88
CA PRO A 27 14.52 2.61 12.99
C PRO A 27 13.02 2.27 12.99
N PHE A 28 12.18 3.20 13.46
CA PHE A 28 10.72 3.06 13.35
C PHE A 28 10.25 2.99 11.89
N LEU A 29 10.75 3.88 11.03
CA LEU A 29 10.37 3.95 9.62
C LEU A 29 10.97 2.77 8.83
N GLN A 30 12.23 2.41 9.11
CA GLN A 30 12.85 1.20 8.58
C GLN A 30 11.99 -0.03 8.85
N LYS A 31 11.48 -0.19 10.09
CA LYS A 31 10.60 -1.30 10.44
C LYS A 31 9.28 -1.30 9.64
N LEU A 32 8.72 -0.14 9.29
CA LEU A 32 7.54 -0.06 8.44
C LEU A 32 7.87 -0.48 7.00
N ILE A 33 9.01 -0.05 6.47
CA ILE A 33 9.51 -0.47 5.16
C ILE A 33 9.78 -1.98 5.10
N ASP A 34 10.41 -2.55 6.14
CA ASP A 34 10.68 -3.98 6.23
C ASP A 34 9.39 -4.80 6.20
N LYS A 35 8.34 -4.32 6.87
CA LYS A 35 7.01 -4.93 6.79
C LYS A 35 6.47 -4.88 5.36
N HIS A 36 6.65 -3.78 4.65
CA HIS A 36 6.25 -3.70 3.24
C HIS A 36 7.02 -4.70 2.38
N HIS A 37 8.31 -4.93 2.62
CA HIS A 37 9.06 -5.97 1.92
C HIS A 37 8.50 -7.39 2.17
N VAL A 38 8.09 -7.69 3.40
CA VAL A 38 7.37 -8.96 3.68
C VAL A 38 6.05 -8.99 2.94
N TYR A 39 5.28 -7.90 2.97
CA TYR A 39 3.99 -7.83 2.31
C TYR A 39 4.10 -8.00 0.79
N THR A 40 5.11 -7.40 0.15
CA THR A 40 5.38 -7.57 -1.28
C THR A 40 5.60 -9.04 -1.66
N LYS A 41 6.22 -9.85 -0.79
CA LYS A 41 6.37 -11.29 -1.04
C LYS A 41 5.01 -12.01 -1.08
N GLU A 42 4.11 -11.66 -0.16
CA GLU A 42 2.74 -12.18 -0.13
C GLU A 42 1.94 -11.72 -1.36
N LEU A 43 2.11 -10.47 -1.80
CA LEU A 43 1.50 -9.98 -3.04
C LEU A 43 1.99 -10.74 -4.27
N ASN A 44 3.28 -11.06 -4.35
CA ASN A 44 3.82 -11.84 -5.47
C ASN A 44 3.30 -13.29 -5.46
N ALA A 45 3.15 -13.90 -4.28
CA ALA A 45 2.54 -15.22 -4.17
C ALA A 45 1.05 -15.21 -4.57
N PHE A 46 0.33 -14.12 -4.26
CA PHE A 46 -1.05 -13.91 -4.67
C PHE A 46 -1.17 -13.72 -6.20
N GLU A 47 -0.30 -12.90 -6.79
CA GLU A 47 -0.22 -12.72 -8.25
C GLU A 47 0.04 -14.05 -8.98
N GLU A 48 0.97 -14.85 -8.45
CA GLU A 48 1.27 -16.18 -8.98
C GLU A 48 0.03 -17.09 -8.92
N ALA A 49 -0.73 -17.05 -7.82
CA ALA A 49 -1.97 -17.82 -7.68
C ALA A 49 -3.02 -17.38 -8.71
N ILE A 50 -3.18 -16.07 -8.94
CA ILE A 50 -4.07 -15.52 -9.97
C ILE A 50 -3.66 -16.07 -11.35
N ALA A 51 -2.38 -15.99 -11.70
CA ALA A 51 -1.87 -16.46 -12.98
C ALA A 51 -2.06 -17.98 -13.17
N MET A 52 -1.90 -18.78 -12.11
CA MET A 52 -2.19 -20.21 -12.14
C MET A 52 -3.67 -20.47 -12.46
N VAL A 53 -4.59 -19.78 -11.80
CA VAL A 53 -6.02 -19.94 -12.05
C VAL A 53 -6.39 -19.53 -13.48
N GLU A 54 -5.80 -18.45 -13.99
CA GLU A 54 -5.98 -18.01 -15.39
C GLU A 54 -5.48 -19.04 -16.41
N SER A 55 -4.41 -19.78 -16.08
CA SER A 55 -3.94 -20.89 -16.90
C SER A 55 -4.81 -22.15 -16.84
N GLY A 56 -5.88 -22.12 -16.03
CA GLY A 56 -6.79 -23.25 -15.79
C GLY A 56 -6.33 -24.19 -14.66
N LYS A 57 -5.24 -23.88 -13.96
CA LYS A 57 -4.76 -24.68 -12.82
C LYS A 57 -5.53 -24.28 -11.56
N ILE A 58 -6.32 -25.22 -11.03
CA ILE A 58 -7.06 -25.05 -9.78
C ILE A 58 -6.80 -26.28 -8.91
N ASP A 59 -5.84 -26.17 -8.00
CA ASP A 59 -5.40 -27.26 -7.14
C ASP A 59 -5.08 -26.79 -5.72
N LYS A 60 -4.50 -27.70 -4.91
CA LYS A 60 -4.13 -27.44 -3.53
C LYS A 60 -3.05 -26.36 -3.38
N GLU A 61 -2.21 -26.16 -4.39
CA GLU A 61 -1.17 -25.13 -4.35
C GLU A 61 -1.80 -23.75 -4.48
N VAL A 62 -2.72 -23.59 -5.43
CA VAL A 62 -3.52 -22.37 -5.58
C VAL A 62 -4.30 -22.06 -4.31
N ASP A 63 -5.03 -23.05 -3.76
CA ASP A 63 -5.80 -22.88 -2.52
C ASP A 63 -4.89 -22.43 -1.36
N LYS A 64 -3.69 -23.02 -1.24
CA LYS A 64 -2.71 -22.63 -0.22
C LYS A 64 -2.27 -21.17 -0.38
N LYS A 65 -1.87 -20.74 -1.58
CA LYS A 65 -1.41 -19.37 -1.85
C LYS A 65 -2.51 -18.35 -1.60
N LEU A 66 -3.75 -18.63 -2.04
CA LEU A 66 -4.91 -17.77 -1.78
C LEU A 66 -5.21 -17.64 -0.29
N ARG A 67 -5.27 -18.77 0.45
CA ARG A 67 -5.49 -18.75 1.91
C ARG A 67 -4.41 -17.99 2.64
N GLN A 68 -3.15 -18.19 2.25
CA GLN A 68 -2.01 -17.50 2.84
C GLN A 68 -2.15 -15.98 2.67
N PHE A 69 -2.47 -15.52 1.45
CA PHE A 69 -2.70 -14.10 1.19
C PHE A 69 -3.83 -13.53 2.04
N PHE A 70 -5.01 -14.16 2.05
CA PHE A 70 -6.15 -13.63 2.80
C PHE A 70 -5.97 -13.68 4.32
N ALA A 71 -5.28 -14.71 4.84
CA ALA A 71 -4.92 -14.77 6.26
C ALA A 71 -3.92 -13.66 6.63
N TYR A 72 -2.88 -13.48 5.82
CA TYR A 72 -1.90 -12.40 6.03
C TYR A 72 -2.56 -11.02 5.93
N PHE A 73 -3.44 -10.81 4.95
CA PHE A 73 -4.18 -9.56 4.77
C PHE A 73 -5.04 -9.23 6.00
N ASP A 74 -5.78 -10.20 6.53
CA ASP A 74 -6.62 -10.05 7.73
C ASP A 74 -5.75 -9.73 8.97
N GLU A 75 -4.69 -10.50 9.21
CA GLU A 75 -3.80 -10.29 10.35
C GLU A 75 -3.09 -8.93 10.27
N GLN A 76 -2.52 -8.58 9.12
CA GLN A 76 -1.59 -7.47 9.04
C GLN A 76 -2.28 -6.16 8.73
N ILE A 77 -3.22 -6.12 7.78
CA ILE A 77 -3.91 -4.87 7.42
C ILE A 77 -5.02 -4.54 8.41
N ILE A 78 -5.79 -5.53 8.87
CA ILE A 78 -6.94 -5.27 9.74
C ILE A 78 -6.53 -5.23 11.21
N SER A 79 -5.64 -6.11 11.68
CA SER A 79 -5.39 -6.25 13.11
C SER A 79 -4.10 -5.59 13.65
N TYR A 80 -3.01 -5.51 12.86
CA TYR A 80 -1.68 -5.16 13.41
C TYR A 80 -1.08 -3.82 12.91
N ASN A 81 -1.35 -3.37 11.68
CA ASN A 81 -0.80 -2.11 11.15
C ASN A 81 -1.66 -0.87 11.46
N GLU A 82 -2.93 -1.03 11.79
CA GLU A 82 -3.86 0.10 11.89
C GLU A 82 -3.54 1.07 13.03
N LYS A 83 -2.79 0.67 14.07
CA LYS A 83 -2.48 1.61 15.18
C LYS A 83 -1.25 2.47 14.90
N GLY A 84 -0.21 1.88 14.32
CA GLY A 84 1.07 2.57 14.17
C GLY A 84 1.09 3.56 13.02
N GLU A 85 0.66 3.11 11.85
CA GLU A 85 0.54 3.98 10.66
C GLU A 85 -0.50 5.06 10.87
N LYS A 86 -1.66 4.74 11.47
CA LYS A 86 -2.71 5.72 11.75
C LYS A 86 -2.28 6.79 12.75
N TYR A 87 -1.48 6.44 13.76
CA TYR A 87 -0.94 7.44 14.67
C TYR A 87 0.11 8.32 13.97
N LEU A 88 0.99 7.73 13.16
CA LEU A 88 1.93 8.47 12.32
C LEU A 88 1.19 9.43 11.38
N PHE A 89 0.18 8.96 10.66
CA PHE A 89 -0.58 9.77 9.70
C PHE A 89 -1.34 10.88 10.41
N SER A 90 -1.94 10.59 11.57
CA SER A 90 -2.57 11.61 12.41
C SER A 90 -1.57 12.69 12.86
N ARG A 91 -0.33 12.32 13.19
CA ARG A 91 0.71 13.30 13.55
C ARG A 91 1.16 14.11 12.34
N ILE A 92 1.31 13.49 11.17
CA ILE A 92 1.62 14.20 9.92
C ILE A 92 0.53 15.23 9.64
N THR A 93 -0.73 14.83 9.57
CA THR A 93 -1.86 15.73 9.29
C THR A 93 -1.95 16.90 10.29
N LYS A 94 -1.61 16.67 11.56
CA LYS A 94 -1.64 17.73 12.60
C LYS A 94 -0.49 18.73 12.50
N ASN A 95 0.69 18.27 12.09
CA ASN A 95 1.89 19.11 12.02
C ASN A 95 2.04 19.78 10.63
N MET A 96 1.20 19.42 9.66
CA MET A 96 1.23 19.99 8.33
C MET A 96 0.67 21.43 8.31
N PRO A 97 1.31 22.37 7.60
CA PRO A 97 0.75 23.69 7.37
C PRO A 97 -0.63 23.58 6.68
N LYS A 98 -1.61 24.41 7.08
CA LYS A 98 -2.96 24.39 6.50
C LYS A 98 -3.01 24.66 4.99
N ASP A 99 -1.95 25.26 4.46
CA ASP A 99 -1.82 25.62 3.05
C ASP A 99 -1.18 24.48 2.23
N GLU A 100 -0.59 23.48 2.91
CA GLU A 100 -0.15 22.21 2.35
C GLU A 100 -1.28 21.18 2.56
N ASP A 101 -2.28 21.21 1.69
CA ASP A 101 -3.33 20.19 1.67
C ASP A 101 -2.72 18.86 1.21
N PHE A 102 -2.32 18.03 2.17
CA PHE A 102 -1.66 16.77 1.88
C PHE A 102 -2.66 15.67 1.56
N SER A 103 -3.32 15.86 0.41
CA SER A 103 -4.24 14.92 -0.21
C SER A 103 -3.71 13.49 -0.24
N ALA A 104 -2.39 13.29 -0.24
CA ALA A 104 -1.76 11.98 -0.20
C ALA A 104 -2.17 11.12 1.00
N ILE A 105 -2.37 11.69 2.21
CA ILE A 105 -2.86 10.91 3.36
C ILE A 105 -4.32 10.49 3.16
N ASP A 106 -5.17 11.40 2.70
CA ASP A 106 -6.57 11.10 2.43
C ASP A 106 -6.72 10.04 1.33
N PHE A 107 -5.86 10.09 0.31
CA PHE A 107 -5.79 9.05 -0.71
C PHE A 107 -5.35 7.70 -0.12
N LEU A 108 -4.39 7.66 0.80
CA LEU A 108 -3.94 6.42 1.43
C LEU A 108 -4.99 5.79 2.35
N GLU A 109 -5.71 6.60 3.14
CA GLU A 109 -6.83 6.11 3.96
C GLU A 109 -7.98 5.60 3.08
N THR A 110 -8.23 6.27 1.95
CA THR A 110 -9.18 5.83 0.94
C THR A 110 -8.74 4.50 0.31
N ASP A 111 -7.47 4.37 -0.06
CA ASP A 111 -6.90 3.15 -0.64
C ASP A 111 -6.99 1.98 0.37
N ARG A 112 -6.72 2.22 1.65
CA ARG A 112 -6.89 1.23 2.72
C ARG A 112 -8.33 0.74 2.79
N THR A 113 -9.30 1.65 2.87
CA THR A 113 -10.73 1.29 2.92
C THR A 113 -11.16 0.50 1.68
N LYS A 114 -10.74 0.94 0.49
CA LYS A 114 -11.03 0.24 -0.77
C LYS A 114 -10.41 -1.15 -0.81
N SER A 115 -9.16 -1.30 -0.38
CA SER A 115 -8.48 -2.60 -0.39
C SER A 115 -9.19 -3.63 0.49
N ILE A 116 -9.68 -3.24 1.67
CA ILE A 116 -10.46 -4.12 2.57
C ILE A 116 -11.74 -4.58 1.88
N GLN A 117 -12.47 -3.66 1.25
CA GLN A 117 -13.71 -3.97 0.54
C GLN A 117 -13.45 -4.89 -0.67
N MET A 118 -12.43 -4.57 -1.48
CA MET A 118 -12.05 -5.37 -2.64
C MET A 118 -11.55 -6.77 -2.24
N ALA A 119 -10.81 -6.89 -1.14
CA ALA A 119 -10.39 -8.18 -0.59
C ALA A 119 -11.60 -9.03 -0.18
N ALA A 120 -12.56 -8.44 0.54
CA ALA A 120 -13.78 -9.13 0.94
C ALA A 120 -14.61 -9.60 -0.28
N VAL A 121 -14.77 -8.75 -1.29
CA VAL A 121 -15.48 -9.10 -2.53
C VAL A 121 -14.75 -10.22 -3.28
N THR A 122 -13.43 -10.09 -3.46
CA THR A 122 -12.60 -11.11 -4.13
C THR A 122 -12.71 -12.46 -3.44
N PHE A 123 -12.55 -12.49 -2.12
CA PHE A 123 -12.64 -13.72 -1.32
C PHE A 123 -14.02 -14.38 -1.51
N ASN A 124 -15.09 -13.60 -1.41
CA ASN A 124 -16.45 -14.10 -1.55
C ASN A 124 -16.74 -14.64 -2.95
N MET A 125 -16.26 -13.96 -4.00
CA MET A 125 -16.44 -14.43 -5.38
C MET A 125 -15.65 -15.72 -5.66
N LEU A 126 -14.41 -15.83 -5.19
CA LEU A 126 -13.62 -17.07 -5.29
C LEU A 126 -14.29 -18.22 -4.53
N ALA A 127 -14.86 -17.95 -3.35
CA ALA A 127 -15.61 -18.95 -2.59
C ALA A 127 -16.92 -19.36 -3.28
N LEU A 128 -17.61 -18.41 -3.94
CA LEU A 128 -18.83 -18.67 -4.72
C LEU A 128 -18.54 -19.52 -5.95
N PHE A 129 -17.46 -19.24 -6.68
CA PHE A 129 -17.02 -20.04 -7.83
C PHE A 129 -16.94 -21.54 -7.50
N LEU A 130 -16.44 -21.89 -6.31
CA LEU A 130 -16.31 -23.29 -5.87
C LEU A 130 -17.65 -23.97 -5.54
N ARG A 131 -18.73 -23.21 -5.35
CA ARG A 131 -20.01 -23.71 -4.82
C ARG A 131 -21.15 -23.65 -5.83
N ILE A 132 -21.01 -22.88 -6.90
CA ILE A 132 -22.06 -22.73 -7.90
C ILE A 132 -22.12 -23.96 -8.80
N PRO A 133 -23.30 -24.59 -8.95
CA PRO A 133 -23.44 -25.79 -9.77
C PRO A 133 -23.45 -25.49 -11.27
N ASP A 134 -23.99 -24.34 -11.66
CA ASP A 134 -24.08 -23.94 -13.06
C ASP A 134 -22.72 -23.52 -13.62
N GLU A 135 -22.30 -24.19 -14.70
CA GLU A 135 -20.97 -24.05 -15.25
C GLU A 135 -20.72 -22.67 -15.88
N GLN A 136 -21.70 -22.13 -16.62
CA GLN A 136 -21.57 -20.80 -17.22
C GLN A 136 -21.45 -19.73 -16.13
N SER A 137 -22.29 -19.81 -15.10
CA SER A 137 -22.24 -18.91 -13.95
C SER A 137 -20.91 -18.98 -13.21
N ARG A 138 -20.33 -20.18 -13.07
CA ARG A 138 -18.98 -20.35 -12.49
C ARG A 138 -17.93 -19.57 -13.27
N PHE A 139 -17.88 -19.71 -14.59
CA PHE A 139 -16.88 -19.01 -15.40
C PHE A 139 -17.03 -17.49 -15.34
N ILE A 140 -18.26 -16.98 -15.36
CA ILE A 140 -18.53 -15.55 -15.20
C ILE A 140 -18.02 -15.05 -13.85
N ILE A 141 -18.34 -15.77 -12.77
CA ILE A 141 -17.92 -15.36 -11.42
C ILE A 141 -16.41 -15.46 -11.25
N LEU A 142 -15.77 -16.47 -11.84
CA LEU A 142 -14.34 -16.60 -11.82
C LEU A 142 -13.66 -15.43 -12.55
N ASP A 143 -14.13 -15.06 -13.73
CA ASP A 143 -13.60 -13.93 -14.51
C ASP A 143 -13.69 -12.62 -13.71
N VAL A 144 -14.85 -12.34 -13.11
CA VAL A 144 -15.05 -11.16 -12.27
C VAL A 144 -14.15 -11.21 -11.02
N ALA A 145 -14.02 -12.37 -10.38
CA ALA A 145 -13.16 -12.55 -9.22
C ALA A 145 -11.68 -12.27 -9.55
N LEU A 146 -11.19 -12.79 -10.67
CA LEU A 146 -9.81 -12.62 -11.10
C LEU A 146 -9.51 -11.17 -11.49
N LYS A 147 -10.45 -10.49 -12.17
CA LYS A 147 -10.34 -9.06 -12.43
C LYS A 147 -10.27 -8.25 -11.14
N GLN A 148 -11.17 -8.52 -10.19
CA GLN A 148 -11.19 -7.85 -8.89
C GLN A 148 -9.90 -8.10 -8.09
N ALA A 149 -9.37 -9.33 -8.15
CA ALA A 149 -8.12 -9.73 -7.49
C ALA A 149 -6.91 -8.96 -8.05
N LYS A 150 -6.83 -8.80 -9.38
CA LYS A 150 -5.78 -8.01 -10.03
C LYS A 150 -5.87 -6.53 -9.68
N GLU A 151 -7.07 -5.96 -9.67
CA GLU A 151 -7.25 -4.57 -9.25
C GLU A 151 -6.85 -4.35 -7.79
N LEU A 152 -7.15 -5.32 -6.91
CA LEU A 152 -6.71 -5.30 -5.51
C LEU A 152 -5.19 -5.35 -5.40
N LEU A 153 -4.54 -6.26 -6.14
CA LEU A 153 -3.08 -6.41 -6.18
C LEU A 153 -2.41 -5.08 -6.56
N GLU A 154 -2.87 -4.43 -7.62
CA GLU A 154 -2.31 -3.17 -8.10
C GLU A 154 -2.56 -2.02 -7.11
N LEU A 155 -3.77 -1.94 -6.53
CA LEU A 155 -4.06 -0.95 -5.48
C LEU A 155 -3.08 -1.07 -4.30
N LEU A 156 -2.80 -2.30 -3.85
CA LEU A 156 -1.90 -2.56 -2.73
C LEU A 156 -0.44 -2.24 -3.07
N ARG A 157 0.00 -2.54 -4.29
CA ARG A 157 1.34 -2.15 -4.78
C ARG A 157 1.52 -0.64 -4.79
N VAL A 158 0.52 0.09 -5.31
CA VAL A 158 0.53 1.55 -5.35
C VAL A 158 0.51 2.14 -3.94
N HIS A 159 -0.27 1.56 -3.03
CA HIS A 159 -0.33 1.98 -1.63
C HIS A 159 1.05 1.90 -0.94
N ILE A 160 1.68 0.72 -1.01
CA ILE A 160 3.03 0.48 -0.47
C ILE A 160 4.05 1.46 -1.07
N TYR A 161 3.98 1.67 -2.39
CA TYR A 161 4.89 2.58 -3.09
C TYR A 161 4.73 4.02 -2.60
N ARG A 162 3.50 4.52 -2.46
CA ARG A 162 3.21 5.87 -1.97
C ARG A 162 3.71 6.07 -0.54
N GLU A 163 3.49 5.10 0.34
CA GLU A 163 4.00 5.18 1.72
C GLU A 163 5.53 5.23 1.76
N GLY A 164 6.19 4.34 0.99
CA GLY A 164 7.65 4.27 0.94
C GLY A 164 8.32 5.49 0.30
N THR A 165 7.71 6.10 -0.71
CA THR A 165 8.33 7.20 -1.49
C THR A 165 7.88 8.60 -1.06
N MET A 166 6.71 8.71 -0.43
CA MET A 166 6.16 10.01 -0.02
C MET A 166 6.07 10.13 1.48
N ILE A 167 5.42 9.18 2.16
CA ILE A 167 5.06 9.33 3.58
C ILE A 167 6.25 9.17 4.50
N PHE A 168 7.01 8.08 4.36
CA PHE A 168 8.14 7.83 5.25
C PHE A 168 9.27 8.85 5.05
N PRO A 169 9.64 9.26 3.83
CA PRO A 169 10.59 10.35 3.63
C PRO A 169 10.07 11.69 4.16
N TYR A 170 8.76 11.97 4.05
CA TYR A 170 8.18 13.15 4.66
C TYR A 170 8.32 13.11 6.19
N ALA A 171 7.98 11.98 6.82
CA ALA A 171 8.09 11.82 8.26
C ALA A 171 9.54 12.01 8.73
N GLN A 172 10.50 11.42 8.03
CA GLN A 172 11.92 11.56 8.36
C GLN A 172 12.44 13.01 8.28
N ARG A 173 11.91 13.82 7.36
CA ARG A 173 12.33 15.23 7.21
C ARG A 173 11.68 16.17 8.22
N ASN A 174 10.49 15.82 8.71
CA ASN A 174 9.64 16.76 9.46
C ASN A 174 9.48 16.40 10.94
N PHE A 175 9.95 15.24 11.39
CA PHE A 175 9.96 14.85 12.79
C PHE A 175 11.37 14.66 13.31
N SER A 176 11.61 15.05 14.56
CA SER A 176 12.85 14.69 15.25
C SER A 176 12.89 13.21 15.60
N ASN A 177 14.08 12.69 15.93
CA ASN A 177 14.22 11.32 16.41
C ASN A 177 13.42 11.08 17.70
N GLU A 178 13.34 12.07 18.59
CA GLU A 178 12.53 12.00 19.80
C GLU A 178 11.05 11.85 19.46
N GLU A 179 10.54 12.66 18.53
CA GLU A 179 9.15 12.57 18.07
C GLU A 179 8.84 11.22 17.41
N LEU A 180 9.75 10.70 16.58
CA LEU A 180 9.58 9.39 15.94
C LEU A 180 9.63 8.24 16.96
N ASN A 181 10.42 8.36 18.03
CA ASN A 181 10.42 7.43 19.14
C ASN A 181 9.10 7.48 19.93
N GLU A 182 8.56 8.68 20.20
CA GLU A 182 7.25 8.84 20.84
C GLU A 182 6.13 8.23 19.98
N ILE A 183 6.13 8.50 18.67
CA ILE A 183 5.20 7.91 17.71
C ILE A 183 5.30 6.39 17.77
N GLN A 184 6.51 5.83 17.72
CA GLN A 184 6.72 4.38 17.81
C GLN A 184 6.19 3.78 19.11
N GLN A 185 6.36 4.46 20.25
CA GLN A 185 5.85 3.98 21.54
C GLN A 185 4.33 4.00 21.59
N ARG A 186 3.70 5.10 21.15
CA ARG A 186 2.23 5.25 21.07
C ARG A 186 1.60 4.24 20.11
N SER A 187 2.33 3.88 19.05
CA SER A 187 1.93 2.88 18.06
C SER A 187 1.85 1.45 18.59
N LYS A 188 2.48 1.16 19.74
CA LYS A 188 2.49 -0.18 20.37
C LYS A 188 1.41 -0.37 21.44
N SER A 189 0.74 0.72 21.86
CA SER A 189 -0.27 0.74 22.94
C SER A 189 -1.68 0.48 22.41
#